data_AF-A0A1J4MG74-F1
#
_entry.id   AF-A0A1J4MG74-F1
#
_cell.length_a   1.000
_cell.length_b   1.000
_cell.length_c   1.000
_cell.angle_alpha   90.00
_cell.angle_beta   90.00
_cell.angle_gamma   90.00
#
_symmetry.space_group_name_H-M   'P 1'
#
loop_
_entity.id
_entity.type
_entity.pdbx_description
1 polymer ?
#
loop_
_entity_poly.entity_id
_entity_poly.type
_entity_poly.pdbx_seq_one_letter_code
_entity_poly.pdbx_strand_id
1 'polypeptide(L)'
;MEEFHRIPIVIVEDEDELERFVKGGNQLEEEEREEKSRMDPKDLSNRMKEKGGCCYKEGKFDEALGFYLKALEILDLEQSLSENGRNFELIMGEVVLRSNCIACYVGKKDFNLAISESRKLLDYIKEEGDHHLREKEDLPTLWVNIENKTRYRLSLSLYNSLYCGNKDILHEENSKASIRESFEMIKLVSEYYQESLKVSPPQEISSLYSMVEKTFKAQSFKTSEEEPGKKSSLRDRENQYHITEQGGKTILKQSEPNYLRSYLICFLEEDLESGSYSKSIPSPIPIVNKMSCNNFMEFLKIWQNIYQSNNFLDYYLLFGQIFTKLDKFYNKTEIEGDILERVLERISNILDELKGISPSKTKDKLVSHIFRIVQNLERTPRFDFVALMLTKNFQILDKMVQLRECISEQLFQEIKYFQETQVSKGIQI
;
A
#
# COMPACT_ATOMS: atom_id res chain seq x y z
N MET A 1 14.60 -0.21 4.03
CA MET A 1 13.94 -0.06 5.34
C MET A 1 12.92 1.09 5.20
N GLU A 2 12.10 1.11 4.13
CA GLU A 2 11.68 2.39 3.52
C GLU A 2 10.25 2.50 2.94
N GLU A 3 9.36 1.50 3.03
CA GLU A 3 8.07 1.56 2.30
C GLU A 3 6.86 1.86 3.19
N PHE A 4 6.83 1.44 4.46
CA PHE A 4 5.64 1.66 5.30
C PHE A 4 5.52 3.09 5.85
N HIS A 5 6.60 3.87 5.76
CA HIS A 5 6.60 5.30 6.06
C HIS A 5 6.00 6.16 4.94
N ARG A 6 5.78 5.60 3.75
CA ARG A 6 5.30 6.32 2.56
C ARG A 6 3.93 5.78 2.11
N ILE A 7 2.86 6.10 2.85
CA ILE A 7 1.52 6.07 2.24
C ILE A 7 1.40 7.32 1.35
N PRO A 8 0.85 7.23 0.13
CA PRO A 8 0.82 8.34 -0.81
C PRO A 8 0.12 9.55 -0.20
N ILE A 9 0.88 10.63 -0.08
CA ILE A 9 0.34 11.98 0.04
C ILE A 9 -0.22 12.27 -1.35
N VAL A 10 -1.53 12.50 -1.46
CA VAL A 10 -2.16 12.96 -2.70
C VAL A 10 -1.51 14.30 -3.03
N ILE A 11 -0.73 14.33 -4.11
CA ILE A 11 -0.14 15.54 -4.66
C ILE A 11 -1.09 15.99 -5.77
N VAL A 12 -1.54 17.23 -5.72
CA VAL A 12 -2.00 17.95 -6.91
C VAL A 12 -0.83 18.86 -7.28
N GLU A 13 -0.14 18.52 -8.36
CA GLU A 13 1.04 19.24 -8.83
C GLU A 13 0.59 20.45 -9.64
N ASP A 14 0.70 21.64 -9.06
CA ASP A 14 0.91 22.87 -9.84
C ASP A 14 2.42 23.18 -9.75
N GLU A 15 3.21 22.51 -10.61
CA GLU A 15 4.68 22.61 -10.68
C GLU A 15 5.19 24.03 -11.03
N ASP A 16 4.34 24.90 -11.59
CA ASP A 16 4.72 26.22 -12.11
C ASP A 16 5.03 27.28 -11.04
N GLU A 17 4.73 27.02 -9.75
CA GLU A 17 5.03 27.95 -8.65
C GLU A 17 6.40 27.72 -7.98
N LEU A 18 6.99 26.53 -8.12
CA LEU A 18 8.20 26.14 -7.39
C LEU A 18 9.49 26.80 -7.92
N GLU A 19 9.54 27.16 -9.20
CA GLU A 19 10.73 27.82 -9.78
C GLU A 19 10.89 29.29 -9.36
N ARG A 20 9.85 29.95 -8.85
CA ARG A 20 9.92 31.37 -8.45
C ARG A 20 10.55 31.60 -7.07
N PHE A 21 10.59 30.59 -6.20
CA PHE A 21 11.07 30.74 -4.83
C PHE A 21 12.60 30.72 -4.68
N VAL A 22 13.35 30.36 -5.72
CA VAL A 22 14.83 30.26 -5.63
C VAL A 22 15.53 31.60 -5.91
N LYS A 23 14.82 32.66 -6.32
CA LYS A 23 15.44 33.97 -6.60
C LYS A 23 14.61 35.14 -6.07
N GLY A 24 15.07 35.76 -4.98
CA GLY A 24 14.80 37.16 -4.66
C GLY A 24 14.13 37.41 -3.32
N GLY A 25 14.94 37.56 -2.26
CA GLY A 25 14.48 38.06 -0.97
C GLY A 25 14.11 39.54 -1.02
N ASN A 26 13.08 39.89 -0.24
CA ASN A 26 12.61 41.22 0.16
C ASN A 26 11.38 41.83 -0.55
N GLN A 27 10.70 41.12 -1.47
CA GLN A 27 9.35 41.52 -1.95
C GLN A 27 8.23 40.51 -1.60
N LEU A 28 8.58 39.32 -1.11
CA LEU A 28 7.65 38.20 -0.87
C LEU A 28 6.81 38.27 0.42
N GLU A 29 7.20 39.08 1.42
CA GLU A 29 6.50 39.10 2.72
C GLU A 29 5.18 39.89 2.70
N GLU A 30 5.02 40.87 1.80
CA GLU A 30 3.77 41.63 1.65
C GLU A 30 2.75 40.88 0.78
N GLU A 31 3.17 40.23 -0.31
CA GLU A 31 2.28 39.43 -1.18
C GLU A 31 1.77 38.16 -0.46
N GLU A 32 2.62 37.45 0.30
CA GLU A 32 2.15 36.32 1.14
C GLU A 32 1.17 36.75 2.24
N ARG A 33 1.27 38.00 2.75
CA ARG A 33 0.34 38.54 3.76
C ARG A 33 -1.01 38.88 3.15
N GLU A 34 -1.02 39.47 1.96
CA GLU A 34 -2.26 39.80 1.25
C GLU A 34 -2.99 38.55 0.75
N GLU A 35 -2.26 37.50 0.33
CA GLU A 35 -2.84 36.23 -0.11
C GLU A 35 -3.39 35.38 1.06
N LYS A 36 -2.70 35.35 2.21
CA LYS A 36 -3.21 34.74 3.46
C LYS A 36 -4.50 35.39 3.97
N SER A 37 -4.75 36.66 3.65
CA SER A 37 -5.98 37.37 4.05
C SER A 37 -7.24 36.94 3.27
N ARG A 38 -7.07 36.20 2.16
CA ARG A 38 -8.16 35.77 1.26
C ARG A 38 -8.39 34.26 1.25
N MET A 39 -7.50 33.47 1.85
CA MET A 39 -7.53 32.01 1.81
C MET A 39 -8.27 31.46 3.02
N ASP A 40 -9.13 30.45 2.80
CA ASP A 40 -9.81 29.72 3.87
C ASP A 40 -8.76 29.11 4.83
N PRO A 41 -8.86 29.29 6.16
CA PRO A 41 -7.97 28.65 7.14
C PRO A 41 -7.76 27.15 6.89
N LYS A 42 -8.81 26.45 6.46
CA LYS A 42 -8.75 25.02 6.15
C LYS A 42 -7.86 24.72 4.95
N ASP A 43 -7.94 25.54 3.90
CA ASP A 43 -7.09 25.43 2.71
C ASP A 43 -5.64 25.75 3.04
N LEU A 44 -5.42 26.77 3.88
CA LEU A 44 -4.09 27.12 4.36
C LEU A 44 -3.46 25.97 5.17
N SER A 45 -4.22 25.34 6.07
CA SER A 45 -3.76 24.17 6.83
C SER A 45 -3.42 23.01 5.92
N ASN A 46 -4.25 22.73 4.91
CA ASN A 46 -3.98 21.68 3.91
C ASN A 46 -2.71 21.95 3.10
N ARG A 47 -2.49 23.19 2.65
CA ARG A 47 -1.27 23.57 1.92
C ARG A 47 -0.02 23.38 2.79
N MET A 48 -0.09 23.71 4.08
CA MET A 48 1.01 23.47 5.02
C MET A 48 1.26 21.97 5.24
N LYS A 49 0.20 21.18 5.39
CA LYS A 49 0.29 19.71 5.48
C LYS A 49 0.98 19.10 4.25
N GLU A 50 0.64 19.58 3.05
CA GLU A 50 1.22 19.12 1.79
C GLU A 50 2.71 19.47 1.68
N LYS A 51 3.08 20.73 1.99
CA LYS A 51 4.49 21.15 2.05
C LYS A 51 5.30 20.29 3.04
N GLY A 52 4.74 20.02 4.23
CA GLY A 52 5.36 19.14 5.20
C GLY A 52 5.52 17.71 4.67
N GLY A 53 4.54 17.24 3.91
CA GLY A 53 4.57 15.99 3.17
C GLY A 53 5.72 15.85 2.18
N CYS A 54 5.94 16.87 1.35
CA CYS A 54 7.05 16.91 0.40
C CYS A 54 8.39 16.86 1.14
N CYS A 55 8.57 17.71 2.16
CA CYS A 55 9.79 17.74 2.98
C CYS A 55 10.06 16.38 3.65
N TYR A 56 9.01 15.70 4.13
CA TYR A 56 9.14 14.38 4.75
C TYR A 56 9.63 13.33 3.75
N LYS A 57 9.09 13.32 2.52
CA LYS A 57 9.52 12.39 1.46
C LYS A 57 10.98 12.60 1.06
N GLU A 58 11.47 13.83 1.14
CA GLU A 58 12.87 14.21 0.91
C GLU A 58 13.79 13.94 2.11
N GLY A 59 13.26 13.46 3.24
CA GLY A 59 14.01 13.23 4.47
C GLY A 59 14.37 14.49 5.26
N LYS A 60 13.81 15.66 4.88
CA LYS A 60 13.98 16.94 5.58
C LYS A 60 13.02 17.04 6.75
N PHE A 61 13.27 16.23 7.79
CA PHE A 61 12.33 16.06 8.90
C PHE A 61 12.10 17.32 9.75
N ASP A 62 13.10 18.18 9.89
CA ASP A 62 12.96 19.46 10.60
C ASP A 62 12.02 20.42 9.89
N GLU A 63 12.16 20.56 8.57
CA GLU A 63 11.29 21.38 7.74
C GLU A 63 9.87 20.80 7.72
N ALA A 64 9.75 19.48 7.55
CA ALA A 64 8.48 18.77 7.59
C ALA A 64 7.72 19.02 8.91
N LEU A 65 8.42 18.88 10.03
CA LEU A 65 7.86 19.15 11.35
C LEU A 65 7.41 20.61 11.49
N GLY A 66 8.22 21.56 11.04
CA GLY A 66 7.85 22.98 11.04
C GLY A 66 6.56 23.27 10.27
N PHE A 67 6.36 22.62 9.11
CA PHE A 67 5.12 22.75 8.34
C PHE A 67 3.92 22.07 9.01
N TYR A 68 4.09 20.87 9.58
CA TYR A 68 3.00 20.20 10.29
C TYR A 68 2.55 20.93 11.55
N LEU A 69 3.50 21.52 12.30
CA LEU A 69 3.18 22.35 13.47
C LEU A 69 2.42 23.61 13.07
N LYS A 70 2.82 24.29 11.98
CA LYS A 70 2.05 25.43 11.44
C LYS A 70 0.64 25.03 11.01
N ALA A 71 0.48 23.85 10.39
CA ALA A 71 -0.84 23.35 10.01
C ALA A 71 -1.73 23.09 11.24
N LEU A 72 -1.15 22.60 12.34
CA LEU A 72 -1.85 22.42 13.62
C LEU A 72 -2.25 23.77 14.24
N GLU A 73 -1.36 24.76 14.26
CA GLU A 73 -1.66 26.11 14.77
C GLU A 73 -2.86 26.74 14.04
N ILE A 74 -2.98 26.51 12.72
CA ILE A 74 -4.11 27.01 11.93
C ILE A 74 -5.40 26.27 12.29
N LEU A 75 -5.36 24.94 12.46
CA LEU A 75 -6.54 24.17 12.88
C LEU A 75 -7.01 24.55 14.28
N ASP A 76 -6.09 24.75 15.21
CA ASP A 76 -6.40 25.17 16.58
C ASP A 76 -7.11 26.54 16.57
N LEU A 77 -6.64 27.47 15.72
CA LEU A 77 -7.30 28.75 15.53
C LEU A 77 -8.71 28.58 14.93
N GLU A 78 -8.86 27.77 13.88
CA GLU A 78 -10.16 27.49 13.25
C GLU A 78 -11.16 26.87 14.25
N GLN A 79 -10.69 25.92 15.06
CA GLN A 79 -11.49 25.30 16.12
C GLN A 79 -11.92 26.32 17.18
N SER A 80 -11.03 27.23 17.58
CA SER A 80 -11.34 28.29 18.55
C SER A 80 -12.37 29.31 18.04
N LEU A 81 -12.43 29.51 16.72
CA LEU A 81 -13.36 30.43 16.06
C LEU A 81 -14.68 29.75 15.68
N SER A 82 -14.72 28.42 15.68
CA SER A 82 -15.94 27.68 15.35
C SER A 82 -16.99 27.82 16.46
N GLU A 83 -18.13 28.43 16.14
CA GLU A 83 -19.26 28.61 17.07
C GLU A 83 -20.04 27.31 17.33
N ASN A 84 -19.82 26.30 16.49
CA ASN A 84 -20.47 25.00 16.59
C ASN A 84 -19.62 24.01 17.40
N GLY A 85 -20.30 23.13 18.15
CA GLY A 85 -19.66 22.07 18.93
C GLY A 85 -18.75 21.16 18.09
N ARG A 86 -17.99 20.28 18.78
CA ARG A 86 -16.96 19.38 18.25
C ARG A 86 -17.13 19.03 16.76
N ASN A 87 -16.28 19.60 15.91
CA ASN A 87 -16.25 19.28 14.49
C ASN A 87 -15.32 18.08 14.25
N PHE A 88 -15.91 16.94 13.90
CA PHE A 88 -15.16 15.71 13.63
C PHE A 88 -14.13 15.85 12.50
N GLU A 89 -14.37 16.70 11.50
CA GLU A 89 -13.42 16.91 10.41
C GLU A 89 -12.15 17.61 10.91
N LEU A 90 -12.29 18.59 11.81
CA LEU A 90 -11.15 19.26 12.44
C LEU A 90 -10.37 18.30 13.34
N ILE A 91 -11.08 17.49 14.14
CA ILE A 91 -10.46 16.44 14.98
C ILE A 91 -9.66 15.46 14.11
N MET A 92 -10.22 15.02 12.98
CA MET A 92 -9.52 14.14 12.05
C MET A 92 -8.28 14.81 11.45
N GLY A 93 -8.37 16.08 11.07
CA GLY A 93 -7.23 16.86 10.59
C GLY A 93 -6.11 16.93 11.61
N GLU A 94 -6.45 17.23 12.87
CA GLU A 94 -5.51 17.30 13.99
C GLU A 94 -4.84 15.94 14.25
N VAL A 95 -5.62 14.86 14.33
CA VAL A 95 -5.12 13.49 14.55
C VAL A 95 -4.15 13.08 13.45
N VAL A 96 -4.44 13.39 12.17
CA VAL A 96 -3.53 13.14 11.05
C VAL A 96 -2.23 13.92 11.20
N LEU A 97 -2.30 15.21 11.51
CA LEU A 97 -1.12 16.08 11.62
C LEU A 97 -0.22 15.70 12.80
N ARG A 98 -0.79 15.40 13.97
CA ARG A 98 -0.04 14.88 15.12
C ARG A 98 0.64 13.56 14.77
N SER A 99 -0.06 12.67 14.07
CA SER A 99 0.50 11.42 13.56
C SER A 99 1.71 11.68 12.64
N ASN A 100 1.65 12.68 11.76
CA ASN A 100 2.75 13.06 10.88
C ASN A 100 3.94 13.68 11.64
N CYS A 101 3.69 14.47 12.68
CA CYS A 101 4.75 14.97 13.58
C CYS A 101 5.50 13.81 14.24
N ILE A 102 4.79 12.80 14.74
CA ILE A 102 5.40 11.59 15.32
C ILE A 102 6.29 10.88 14.28
N ALA A 103 5.84 10.81 13.03
CA ALA A 103 6.66 10.23 11.95
C ALA A 103 7.99 10.99 11.79
N CYS A 104 7.98 12.32 11.89
CA CYS A 104 9.20 13.13 11.84
C CYS A 104 10.13 12.84 13.01
N TYR A 105 9.61 12.69 14.23
CA TYR A 105 10.42 12.32 15.39
C TYR A 105 11.06 10.94 15.24
N VAL A 106 10.31 9.96 14.72
CA VAL A 106 10.84 8.63 14.38
C VAL A 106 11.96 8.74 13.34
N GLY A 107 11.73 9.50 12.26
CA GLY A 107 12.73 9.72 11.20
C GLY A 107 14.02 10.39 11.71
N LYS A 108 13.89 11.34 12.62
CA LYS A 108 15.00 12.01 13.32
C LYS A 108 15.68 11.13 14.37
N LYS A 109 15.14 9.95 14.68
CA LYS A 109 15.56 9.06 15.78
C LYS A 109 15.42 9.72 17.17
N ASP A 110 14.54 10.71 17.30
CA ASP A 110 14.15 11.26 18.61
C ASP A 110 13.06 10.38 19.23
N PHE A 111 13.47 9.19 19.67
CA PHE A 111 12.53 8.17 20.14
C PHE A 111 11.84 8.58 21.44
N ASN A 112 12.47 9.39 22.29
CA ASN A 112 11.85 9.85 23.53
C ASN A 112 10.64 10.73 23.23
N LEU A 113 10.80 11.69 22.31
CA LEU A 113 9.70 12.55 21.90
C LEU A 113 8.65 11.76 21.11
N ALA A 114 9.07 10.85 20.23
CA ALA A 114 8.15 9.97 19.51
C ALA A 114 7.30 9.09 20.45
N ILE A 115 7.88 8.54 21.53
CA ILE A 115 7.17 7.76 22.55
C ILE A 115 6.16 8.64 23.28
N SER A 116 6.60 9.79 23.81
CA SER A 116 5.74 10.73 24.53
C SER A 116 4.54 11.16 23.69
N GLU A 117 4.78 11.61 22.46
CA GLU A 117 3.73 12.12 21.58
C GLU A 117 2.82 11.00 21.06
N SER A 118 3.34 9.78 20.84
CA SER A 118 2.49 8.65 20.47
C SER A 118 1.51 8.25 21.57
N ARG A 119 1.95 8.24 22.84
CA ARG A 119 1.05 7.95 23.97
C ARG A 119 -0.04 9.01 24.08
N LYS A 120 0.32 10.29 24.07
CA LYS A 120 -0.65 11.40 24.08
C LYS A 120 -1.66 11.28 22.94
N LEU A 121 -1.21 10.96 21.73
CA LEU A 121 -2.09 10.82 20.58
C LEU A 121 -3.01 9.58 20.71
N LEU A 122 -2.53 8.46 21.24
CA LEU A 122 -3.38 7.29 21.48
C LEU A 122 -4.43 7.55 22.55
N ASP A 123 -4.08 8.25 23.62
CA ASP A 123 -5.05 8.67 24.65
C ASP A 123 -6.10 9.59 24.03
N TYR A 124 -5.68 10.58 23.24
CA TYR A 124 -6.60 11.48 22.53
C TYR A 124 -7.53 10.74 21.54
N ILE A 125 -6.97 9.83 20.73
CA ILE A 125 -7.74 8.97 19.80
C ILE A 125 -8.74 8.10 20.56
N LYS A 126 -8.42 7.64 21.77
CA LYS A 126 -9.35 6.86 22.57
C LYS A 126 -10.49 7.73 23.09
N GLU A 127 -10.17 8.87 23.68
CA GLU A 127 -11.15 9.80 24.26
C GLU A 127 -12.14 10.34 23.23
N GLU A 128 -11.63 10.83 22.09
CA GLU A 128 -12.48 11.34 21.00
C GLU A 128 -13.18 10.21 20.23
N GLY A 129 -12.55 9.04 20.13
CA GLY A 129 -13.14 7.86 19.50
C GLY A 129 -14.35 7.36 20.28
N ASP A 130 -14.24 7.26 21.61
CA ASP A 130 -15.33 6.90 22.50
C ASP A 130 -16.47 7.94 22.47
N HIS A 131 -16.14 9.23 22.33
CA HIS A 131 -17.15 10.26 22.12
C HIS A 131 -17.89 10.08 20.80
N HIS A 132 -17.16 9.85 19.71
CA HIS A 132 -17.75 9.64 18.39
C HIS A 132 -18.64 8.40 18.36
N LEU A 133 -18.23 7.30 18.99
CA LEU A 133 -19.01 6.06 19.09
C LEU A 133 -20.29 6.21 19.92
N ARG A 134 -20.36 7.19 20.82
CA ARG A 134 -21.60 7.51 21.54
C ARG A 134 -22.58 8.29 20.65
N GLU A 135 -22.08 9.09 19.72
CA GLU A 135 -22.90 9.89 18.81
C GLU A 135 -23.26 9.14 17.51
N LYS A 136 -22.38 8.24 17.08
CA LYS A 136 -22.50 7.45 15.84
C LYS A 136 -22.18 5.99 16.13
N GLU A 137 -22.81 5.07 15.41
CA GLU A 137 -22.66 3.63 15.67
C GLU A 137 -21.28 3.06 15.28
N ASP A 138 -20.48 3.77 14.47
CA ASP A 138 -19.21 3.27 13.93
C ASP A 138 -18.12 4.36 13.82
N LEU A 139 -16.85 3.95 13.91
CA LEU A 139 -15.69 4.79 13.61
C LEU A 139 -15.29 4.70 12.13
N PRO A 140 -14.89 5.81 11.49
CA PRO A 140 -14.36 5.77 10.13
C PRO A 140 -13.10 4.92 10.04
N THR A 141 -12.91 4.20 8.93
CA THR A 141 -11.70 3.40 8.68
C THR A 141 -10.41 4.21 8.81
N LEU A 142 -10.44 5.49 8.45
CA LEU A 142 -9.29 6.38 8.60
C LEU A 142 -8.86 6.54 10.07
N TRP A 143 -9.80 6.55 11.01
CA TRP A 143 -9.54 6.59 12.46
C TRP A 143 -8.70 5.40 12.90
N VAL A 144 -9.21 4.19 12.61
CA VAL A 144 -8.56 2.92 12.94
C VAL A 144 -7.17 2.81 12.29
N ASN A 145 -7.05 3.29 11.05
CA ASN A 145 -5.76 3.31 10.35
C ASN A 145 -4.73 4.22 11.05
N ILE A 146 -5.14 5.40 11.50
CA ILE A 146 -4.22 6.32 12.19
C ILE A 146 -3.84 5.77 13.56
N GLU A 147 -4.80 5.22 14.29
CA GLU A 147 -4.55 4.55 15.58
C GLU A 147 -3.49 3.44 15.44
N ASN A 148 -3.64 2.55 14.45
CA ASN A 148 -2.68 1.48 14.19
C ASN A 148 -1.32 1.99 13.71
N LYS A 149 -1.27 3.06 12.92
CA LYS A 149 0.01 3.73 12.57
C LYS A 149 0.70 4.28 13.81
N THR A 150 -0.04 4.89 14.73
CA THR A 150 0.50 5.44 15.98
C THR A 150 1.00 4.32 16.89
N ARG A 151 0.27 3.21 17.03
CA ARG A 151 0.74 2.00 17.75
C ARG A 151 2.03 1.43 17.16
N TYR A 152 2.11 1.33 15.82
CA TYR A 152 3.32 0.87 15.14
C TYR A 152 4.51 1.77 15.46
N ARG A 153 4.36 3.10 15.36
CA ARG A 153 5.41 4.08 15.66
C ARG A 153 5.82 4.07 17.13
N LEU A 154 4.86 3.89 18.05
CA LEU A 154 5.14 3.72 19.47
C LEU A 154 5.99 2.47 19.71
N SER A 155 5.57 1.32 19.17
CA SER A 155 6.34 0.08 19.28
C SER A 155 7.76 0.24 18.72
N LEU A 156 7.88 0.80 17.52
CA LEU A 156 9.17 1.00 16.87
C LEU A 156 10.10 1.89 17.71
N SER A 157 9.55 2.95 18.30
CA SER A 157 10.30 3.91 19.13
C SER A 157 10.70 3.31 20.47
N LEU A 158 9.79 2.59 21.14
CA LEU A 158 10.07 1.86 22.37
C LEU A 158 11.20 0.83 22.14
N TYR A 159 11.08 0.03 21.09
CA TYR A 159 12.09 -0.95 20.74
C TYR A 159 13.44 -0.27 20.46
N ASN A 160 13.49 0.73 19.56
CA ASN A 160 14.74 1.37 19.16
C ASN A 160 15.38 2.20 20.27
N SER A 161 14.60 2.80 21.17
CA SER A 161 15.14 3.57 22.31
C SER A 161 16.08 2.73 23.19
N LEU A 162 15.81 1.43 23.30
CA LEU A 162 16.62 0.49 24.09
C LEU A 162 17.92 0.09 23.39
N TYR A 163 17.97 0.12 22.06
CA TYR A 163 19.15 -0.25 21.27
C TYR A 163 20.01 0.94 20.87
N CYS A 164 19.44 2.16 20.91
CA CYS A 164 20.18 3.40 20.67
C CYS A 164 20.81 3.95 21.96
N GLY A 165 20.32 3.56 23.14
CA GLY A 165 21.00 3.76 24.42
C GLY A 165 22.19 2.78 24.57
N ASN A 166 23.19 3.16 25.38
CA ASN A 166 24.35 2.30 25.67
C ASN A 166 23.92 0.85 25.98
N LYS A 167 24.53 -0.13 25.29
CA LYS A 167 24.18 -1.56 25.33
C LYS A 167 24.24 -2.20 26.72
N ASP A 168 24.82 -1.52 27.70
CA ASP A 168 25.03 -2.02 29.06
C ASP A 168 23.79 -1.87 29.97
N ILE A 169 22.69 -1.25 29.51
CA ILE A 169 21.49 -0.92 30.34
C ILE A 169 20.33 -1.93 30.17
N LEU A 170 20.54 -3.06 29.48
CA LEU A 170 19.51 -4.10 29.24
C LEU A 170 19.01 -4.84 30.51
N HIS A 171 19.48 -4.46 31.69
CA HIS A 171 19.13 -5.08 32.97
C HIS A 171 18.18 -4.25 33.84
N GLU A 172 17.81 -3.04 33.44
CA GLU A 172 16.90 -2.20 34.22
C GLU A 172 15.42 -2.61 34.04
N GLU A 173 14.62 -2.56 35.11
CA GLU A 173 13.17 -2.83 35.08
C GLU A 173 12.43 -2.00 34.02
N ASN A 174 12.88 -0.77 33.80
CA ASN A 174 12.36 0.13 32.77
C ASN A 174 12.47 -0.48 31.36
N SER A 175 13.56 -1.21 31.06
CA SER A 175 13.74 -1.88 29.78
C SER A 175 12.74 -3.03 29.56
N LYS A 176 12.38 -3.75 30.63
CA LYS A 176 11.37 -4.82 30.57
C LYS A 176 9.98 -4.24 30.32
N ALA A 177 9.64 -3.12 30.97
CA ALA A 177 8.37 -2.43 30.75
C ALA A 177 8.24 -1.95 29.30
N SER A 178 9.26 -1.30 28.75
CA SER A 178 9.25 -0.80 27.38
C SER A 178 9.16 -1.93 26.33
N ILE A 179 9.86 -3.06 26.52
CA ILE A 179 9.73 -4.21 25.61
C ILE A 179 8.34 -4.83 25.67
N ARG A 180 7.75 -4.95 26.87
CA ARG A 180 6.39 -5.46 27.03
C ARG A 180 5.38 -4.57 26.30
N GLU A 181 5.44 -3.27 26.56
CA GLU A 181 4.55 -2.30 25.91
C GLU A 181 4.74 -2.31 24.38
N SER A 182 5.99 -2.35 23.90
CA SER A 182 6.28 -2.49 22.47
C SER A 182 5.64 -3.75 21.90
N PHE A 183 5.75 -4.89 22.59
CA PHE A 183 5.17 -6.15 22.15
C PHE A 183 3.64 -6.08 22.07
N GLU A 184 2.99 -5.52 23.09
CA GLU A 184 1.54 -5.33 23.11
C GLU A 184 1.07 -4.45 21.95
N MET A 185 1.75 -3.33 21.69
CA MET A 185 1.40 -2.42 20.60
C MET A 185 1.54 -3.06 19.22
N ILE A 186 2.67 -3.71 18.92
CA ILE A 186 2.88 -4.33 17.60
C ILE A 186 2.00 -5.56 17.39
N LYS A 187 1.66 -6.28 18.47
CA LYS A 187 0.73 -7.40 18.43
C LYS A 187 -0.66 -6.95 17.99
N LEU A 188 -1.21 -5.90 18.59
CA LEU A 188 -2.50 -5.35 18.19
C LEU A 188 -2.53 -4.92 16.71
N VAL A 189 -1.44 -4.32 16.22
CA VAL A 189 -1.32 -3.96 14.79
C VAL A 189 -1.31 -5.20 13.91
N SER A 190 -0.56 -6.25 14.28
CA SER A 190 -0.53 -7.51 13.53
C SER A 190 -1.90 -8.21 13.50
N GLU A 191 -2.57 -8.28 14.65
CA GLU A 191 -3.91 -8.87 14.79
C GLU A 191 -4.94 -8.10 13.95
N TYR A 192 -4.85 -6.77 13.88
CA TYR A 192 -5.71 -5.98 13.00
C TYR A 192 -5.59 -6.41 11.52
N TYR A 193 -4.37 -6.60 11.01
CA TYR A 193 -4.16 -7.07 9.63
C TYR A 193 -4.72 -8.49 9.41
N GLN A 194 -4.45 -9.39 10.35
CA GLN A 194 -4.79 -10.80 10.22
C GLN A 194 -6.27 -11.08 10.45
N GLU A 195 -6.86 -10.51 11.49
CA GLU A 195 -8.22 -10.80 11.95
C GLU A 195 -9.24 -9.87 11.32
N SER A 196 -8.96 -8.55 11.31
CA SER A 196 -9.91 -7.55 10.80
C SER A 196 -9.85 -7.43 9.29
N LEU A 197 -8.64 -7.29 8.72
CA LEU A 197 -8.45 -7.13 7.27
C LEU A 197 -8.34 -8.47 6.52
N LYS A 198 -8.04 -9.57 7.22
CA LYS A 198 -7.83 -10.90 6.63
C LYS A 198 -6.74 -10.93 5.57
N VAL A 199 -5.67 -10.18 5.80
CA VAL A 199 -4.48 -10.13 4.94
C VAL A 199 -3.20 -10.33 5.75
N SER A 200 -2.11 -10.67 5.08
CA SER A 200 -0.81 -10.76 5.76
C SER A 200 -0.34 -9.36 6.17
N PRO A 201 0.21 -9.18 7.40
CA PRO A 201 0.77 -7.91 7.78
C PRO A 201 1.94 -7.52 6.86
N PRO A 202 2.06 -6.23 6.51
CA PRO A 202 3.19 -5.68 5.76
C PRO A 202 4.55 -6.13 6.33
N GLN A 203 5.56 -6.29 5.47
CA GLN A 203 6.86 -6.86 5.85
C GLN A 203 7.50 -6.12 7.04
N GLU A 204 7.38 -4.80 7.10
CA GLU A 204 7.93 -4.00 8.20
C GLU A 204 7.27 -4.30 9.55
N ILE A 205 5.93 -4.46 9.56
CA ILE A 205 5.17 -4.86 10.75
C ILE A 205 5.57 -6.27 11.17
N SER A 206 5.60 -7.21 10.22
CA SER A 206 6.00 -8.61 10.48
C SER A 206 7.43 -8.70 11.03
N SER A 207 8.36 -7.90 10.48
CA SER A 207 9.75 -7.85 10.92
C SER A 207 9.86 -7.28 12.33
N LEU A 208 9.20 -6.15 12.61
CA LEU A 208 9.20 -5.54 13.93
C LEU A 208 8.56 -6.47 14.96
N TYR A 209 7.43 -7.10 14.64
CA TYR A 209 6.76 -8.06 15.51
C TYR A 209 7.71 -9.20 15.89
N SER A 210 8.37 -9.83 14.91
CA SER A 210 9.31 -10.93 15.16
C SER A 210 10.50 -10.51 16.04
N MET A 211 11.07 -9.33 15.78
CA MET A 211 12.19 -8.79 16.57
C MET A 211 11.79 -8.51 18.03
N VAL A 212 10.65 -7.87 18.23
CA VAL A 212 10.12 -7.54 19.56
C VAL A 212 9.72 -8.81 20.31
N GLU A 213 9.02 -9.74 19.65
CA GLU A 213 8.59 -11.02 20.24
C GLU A 213 9.79 -11.84 20.72
N LYS A 214 10.84 -11.97 19.90
CA LYS A 214 12.07 -12.68 20.29
C LYS A 214 12.71 -12.06 21.53
N THR A 215 12.76 -10.73 21.58
CA THR A 215 13.33 -9.98 22.71
C THR A 215 12.48 -10.17 23.97
N PHE A 216 11.15 -10.08 23.84
CA PHE A 216 10.19 -10.27 24.92
C PHE A 216 10.29 -11.68 25.53
N LYS A 217 10.31 -12.72 24.68
CA LYS A 217 10.48 -14.12 25.12
C LYS A 217 11.82 -14.33 25.85
N ALA A 218 12.91 -13.76 25.34
CA ALA A 218 14.22 -13.86 25.98
C ALA A 218 14.24 -13.23 27.40
N GLN A 219 13.47 -12.15 27.63
CA GLN A 219 13.35 -11.53 28.95
C GLN A 219 12.47 -12.35 29.91
N SER A 220 11.42 -13.02 29.42
CA SER A 220 10.55 -13.84 30.27
C SER A 220 11.28 -15.08 30.82
N PHE A 221 12.12 -15.74 30.02
CA PHE A 221 12.86 -16.93 30.45
C PHE A 221 13.89 -16.63 31.55
N LYS A 222 14.54 -15.45 31.53
CA LYS A 222 15.51 -15.07 32.57
C LYS A 222 14.87 -14.88 33.95
N THR A 223 13.58 -14.52 34.00
CA THR A 223 12.90 -14.25 35.27
C THR A 223 12.45 -15.55 35.98
N SER A 224 12.37 -16.68 35.26
CA SER A 224 11.99 -17.98 35.84
C SER A 224 13.16 -18.77 36.44
N GLU A 225 14.42 -18.41 36.16
CA GLU A 225 15.61 -19.14 36.66
C GLU A 225 16.13 -18.62 38.02
N GLU A 226 15.60 -17.50 38.53
CA GLU A 226 16.10 -16.84 39.75
C GLU A 226 15.25 -17.09 41.01
N GLU A 227 14.25 -17.99 41.04
CA GLU A 227 13.67 -18.45 42.31
C GLU A 227 14.55 -19.54 42.95
N PRO A 228 15.35 -19.24 44.00
CA PRO A 228 16.19 -20.23 44.65
C PRO A 228 15.36 -20.87 45.76
N GLY A 229 14.52 -21.85 45.42
CA GLY A 229 13.61 -22.42 46.43
C GLY A 229 12.93 -23.74 46.17
N LYS A 230 12.89 -24.26 44.93
CA LYS A 230 12.32 -25.59 44.66
C LYS A 230 13.20 -26.41 43.73
N LYS A 231 14.13 -27.16 44.34
CA LYS A 231 14.69 -28.36 43.72
C LYS A 231 13.57 -29.40 43.57
N SER A 232 12.82 -29.34 42.48
CA SER A 232 12.13 -30.52 41.95
C SER A 232 12.89 -30.97 40.71
N SER A 233 13.43 -32.17 40.80
CA SER A 233 14.15 -32.88 39.74
C SER A 233 13.37 -32.89 38.43
N LEU A 234 13.96 -32.33 37.38
CA LEU A 234 13.55 -32.56 35.99
C LEU A 234 14.80 -32.94 35.21
N ARG A 235 15.26 -34.18 35.45
CA ARG A 235 16.27 -34.88 34.64
C ARG A 235 15.62 -35.86 33.64
N ASP A 236 14.31 -35.76 33.42
CA ASP A 236 13.54 -36.74 32.64
C ASP A 236 12.81 -36.15 31.41
N ARG A 237 13.26 -35.01 30.84
CA ARG A 237 12.63 -34.44 29.63
C ARG A 237 13.56 -34.07 28.48
N GLU A 238 14.76 -34.63 28.43
CA GLU A 238 15.67 -34.49 27.27
C GLU A 238 15.80 -35.76 26.39
N ASN A 239 15.02 -36.81 26.63
CA ASN A 239 15.03 -38.01 25.80
C ASN A 239 13.74 -38.20 25.01
N GLN A 240 13.47 -37.30 24.08
CA GLN A 240 12.68 -37.60 22.88
C GLN A 240 13.01 -36.52 21.86
N TYR A 241 13.96 -36.82 20.96
CA TYR A 241 14.04 -36.40 19.55
C TYR A 241 15.47 -36.66 19.04
N HIS A 242 15.84 -37.93 18.97
CA HIS A 242 16.89 -38.40 18.06
C HIS A 242 16.45 -39.74 17.46
N ILE A 243 15.83 -39.69 16.27
CA ILE A 243 15.82 -40.80 15.31
C ILE A 243 16.02 -40.20 13.90
N THR A 244 17.25 -40.41 13.41
CA THR A 244 17.74 -40.58 12.03
C THR A 244 17.50 -39.51 10.96
N GLU A 245 18.55 -38.73 10.72
CA GLU A 245 19.03 -38.52 9.34
C GLU A 245 19.64 -39.82 8.82
N GLN A 246 18.98 -40.45 7.85
CA GLN A 246 19.63 -41.14 6.74
C GLN A 246 18.56 -41.49 5.70
N GLY A 247 18.61 -40.78 4.58
CA GLY A 247 17.70 -40.98 3.46
C GLY A 247 17.84 -39.83 2.48
N GLY A 248 18.82 -39.94 1.59
CA GLY A 248 19.02 -39.00 0.50
C GLY A 248 17.71 -38.75 -0.25
N LYS A 249 17.19 -37.55 -0.14
CA LYS A 249 16.27 -36.97 -1.12
C LYS A 249 17.00 -35.79 -1.72
N THR A 250 17.41 -36.00 -2.96
CA THR A 250 17.65 -34.96 -3.95
C THR A 250 16.70 -33.81 -3.68
N ILE A 251 17.24 -32.64 -3.31
CA ILE A 251 16.50 -31.39 -3.37
C ILE A 251 16.25 -31.17 -4.86
N LEU A 252 15.18 -31.76 -5.38
CA LEU A 252 14.51 -31.18 -6.52
C LEU A 252 14.15 -29.77 -6.07
N LYS A 253 14.80 -28.78 -6.67
CA LYS A 253 14.21 -27.46 -6.84
C LYS A 253 12.78 -27.72 -7.31
N GLN A 254 11.81 -27.61 -6.41
CA GLN A 254 10.43 -27.51 -6.82
C GLN A 254 10.37 -26.23 -7.64
N SER A 255 10.32 -26.40 -8.96
CA SER A 255 9.94 -25.34 -9.88
C SER A 255 8.68 -24.72 -9.31
N GLU A 256 8.66 -23.40 -9.10
CA GLU A 256 7.44 -22.69 -8.76
C GLU A 256 6.31 -23.23 -9.64
N PRO A 257 5.16 -23.64 -9.07
CA PRO A 257 4.02 -24.00 -9.89
C PRO A 257 3.70 -22.77 -10.75
N ASN A 258 3.69 -22.93 -12.08
CA ASN A 258 3.41 -21.86 -13.04
C ASN A 258 1.95 -21.42 -12.88
N TYR A 259 1.70 -20.59 -11.88
CA TYR A 259 0.38 -20.16 -11.43
C TYR A 259 -0.39 -19.42 -12.53
N LEU A 260 0.33 -18.68 -13.36
CA LEU A 260 -0.21 -18.07 -14.56
C LEU A 260 -0.81 -19.12 -15.50
N ARG A 261 -0.11 -20.23 -15.73
CA ARG A 261 -0.62 -21.35 -16.52
C ARG A 261 -1.86 -21.98 -15.88
N SER A 262 -1.92 -22.09 -14.55
CA SER A 262 -3.13 -22.56 -13.85
C SER A 262 -4.32 -21.64 -14.06
N TYR A 263 -4.14 -20.32 -13.95
CA TYR A 263 -5.20 -19.36 -14.23
C TYR A 263 -5.64 -19.32 -15.68
N LEU A 264 -4.69 -19.45 -16.62
CA LEU A 264 -5.01 -19.56 -18.03
C LEU A 264 -5.83 -20.82 -18.30
N ILE A 265 -5.46 -21.97 -17.74
CA ILE A 265 -6.24 -23.21 -17.88
C ILE A 265 -7.65 -23.00 -17.32
N CYS A 266 -7.80 -22.45 -16.11
CA CYS A 266 -9.13 -22.22 -15.54
C CYS A 266 -9.97 -21.22 -16.35
N PHE A 267 -9.38 -20.13 -16.85
CA PHE A 267 -10.06 -19.19 -17.75
C PHE A 267 -10.48 -19.86 -19.06
N LEU A 268 -9.64 -20.75 -19.59
CA LEU A 268 -9.88 -21.45 -20.86
C LEU A 268 -10.90 -22.59 -20.74
N GLU A 269 -11.11 -23.12 -19.53
CA GLU A 269 -12.06 -24.20 -19.22
C GLU A 269 -13.46 -23.67 -18.82
N GLU A 270 -13.58 -22.43 -18.32
CA GLU A 270 -14.88 -21.83 -18.01
C GLU A 270 -15.61 -21.33 -19.27
N ASP A 271 -16.82 -21.85 -19.51
CA ASP A 271 -17.63 -21.43 -20.64
C ASP A 271 -18.26 -20.05 -20.39
N LEU A 272 -17.62 -19.01 -20.96
CA LEU A 272 -17.94 -17.58 -20.78
C LEU A 272 -19.35 -17.13 -21.21
N GLU A 273 -20.17 -18.00 -21.81
CA GLU A 273 -21.45 -17.60 -22.42
C GLU A 273 -22.52 -17.14 -21.41
N SER A 274 -22.35 -17.42 -20.11
CA SER A 274 -23.33 -17.04 -19.08
C SER A 274 -23.12 -15.65 -18.46
N GLY A 275 -22.02 -14.94 -18.79
CA GLY A 275 -21.69 -13.64 -18.17
C GLY A 275 -21.46 -13.68 -16.65
N SER A 276 -21.49 -14.88 -16.07
CA SER A 276 -21.37 -15.19 -14.65
C SER A 276 -20.16 -16.11 -14.51
N TYR A 277 -19.01 -15.55 -14.10
CA TYR A 277 -17.84 -16.35 -13.73
C TYR A 277 -18.27 -17.39 -12.70
N SER A 278 -17.91 -18.65 -12.90
CA SER A 278 -18.30 -19.67 -11.96
C SER A 278 -17.62 -19.37 -10.62
N LYS A 279 -18.30 -19.63 -9.51
CA LYS A 279 -17.80 -19.40 -8.13
C LYS A 279 -16.53 -20.21 -7.78
N SER A 280 -15.89 -20.87 -8.74
CA SER A 280 -14.90 -21.91 -8.51
C SER A 280 -13.48 -21.39 -8.26
N ILE A 281 -13.11 -20.24 -8.83
CA ILE A 281 -11.81 -19.61 -8.56
C ILE A 281 -12.03 -18.54 -7.48
N PRO A 282 -11.71 -18.83 -6.21
CA PRO A 282 -11.79 -17.82 -5.18
C PRO A 282 -10.89 -16.64 -5.58
N SER A 283 -11.47 -15.43 -5.59
CA SER A 283 -10.66 -14.24 -5.72
C SER A 283 -9.55 -14.32 -4.67
N PRO A 284 -8.28 -14.12 -5.04
CA PRO A 284 -7.20 -14.09 -4.09
C PRO A 284 -7.40 -12.97 -3.04
N ILE A 285 -8.37 -12.07 -3.27
CA ILE A 285 -8.90 -11.13 -2.27
C ILE A 285 -10.46 -11.19 -2.24
N PRO A 286 -11.09 -11.78 -1.22
CA PRO A 286 -12.56 -11.86 -1.10
C PRO A 286 -13.27 -10.49 -1.07
N ILE A 287 -12.55 -9.45 -0.65
CA ILE A 287 -13.06 -8.06 -0.55
C ILE A 287 -13.35 -7.47 -1.94
N VAL A 288 -12.63 -7.89 -2.96
CA VAL A 288 -12.65 -7.27 -4.29
C VAL A 288 -13.95 -7.57 -5.03
N ASN A 289 -14.46 -8.78 -4.89
CA ASN A 289 -15.75 -9.16 -5.45
C ASN A 289 -16.92 -8.38 -4.81
N LYS A 290 -16.68 -7.69 -3.69
CA LYS A 290 -17.64 -6.84 -2.98
C LYS A 290 -17.42 -5.34 -3.20
N MET A 291 -16.27 -4.94 -3.77
CA MET A 291 -15.97 -3.54 -4.06
C MET A 291 -16.51 -3.18 -5.45
N SER A 292 -17.46 -2.25 -5.50
CA SER A 292 -18.06 -1.81 -6.75
C SER A 292 -17.13 -0.95 -7.62
N CYS A 293 -15.96 -0.56 -7.09
CA CYS A 293 -15.01 0.40 -7.67
C CYS A 293 -15.76 1.69 -8.06
N ASN A 294 -16.51 2.26 -7.11
CA ASN A 294 -17.37 3.41 -7.40
C ASN A 294 -16.61 4.74 -7.29
N ASN A 295 -15.44 4.76 -6.63
CA ASN A 295 -14.62 5.94 -6.47
C ASN A 295 -13.12 5.64 -6.65
N PHE A 296 -12.33 6.69 -6.88
CA PHE A 296 -10.90 6.61 -7.17
C PHE A 296 -10.08 6.04 -6.01
N MET A 297 -10.47 6.33 -4.77
CA MET A 297 -9.76 5.82 -3.58
C MET A 297 -9.91 4.31 -3.39
N GLU A 298 -11.10 3.77 -3.67
CA GLU A 298 -11.30 2.31 -3.72
C GLU A 298 -10.46 1.68 -4.82
N PHE A 299 -10.40 2.33 -5.98
CA PHE A 299 -9.54 1.89 -7.07
C PHE A 299 -8.07 1.86 -6.66
N LEU A 300 -7.53 2.93 -6.06
CA LEU A 300 -6.13 2.97 -5.61
C LEU A 300 -5.81 1.91 -4.54
N LYS A 301 -6.75 1.63 -3.62
CA LYS A 301 -6.58 0.55 -2.63
C LYS A 301 -6.51 -0.82 -3.29
N ILE A 302 -7.37 -1.07 -4.27
CA ILE A 302 -7.34 -2.29 -5.07
C ILE A 302 -6.01 -2.34 -5.84
N TRP A 303 -5.65 -1.24 -6.47
CA TRP A 303 -4.45 -1.10 -7.28
C TRP A 303 -3.17 -1.35 -6.49
N GLN A 304 -3.04 -0.83 -5.28
CA GLN A 304 -1.88 -1.06 -4.42
C GLN A 304 -1.69 -2.55 -4.11
N ASN A 305 -2.78 -3.28 -3.92
CA ASN A 305 -2.74 -4.74 -3.73
C ASN A 305 -2.42 -5.47 -5.05
N ILE A 306 -2.96 -5.01 -6.18
CA ILE A 306 -2.68 -5.55 -7.52
C ILE A 306 -1.20 -5.39 -7.86
N TYR A 307 -0.68 -4.19 -7.68
CA TYR A 307 0.69 -3.83 -8.00
C TYR A 307 1.66 -4.67 -7.19
N GLN A 308 1.38 -5.02 -5.94
CA GLN A 308 2.35 -5.77 -5.14
C GLN A 308 2.48 -7.25 -5.51
N SER A 309 1.57 -7.84 -6.32
CA SER A 309 1.72 -9.25 -6.72
C SER A 309 1.16 -9.58 -8.10
N ASN A 310 1.99 -10.24 -8.91
CA ASN A 310 1.64 -10.68 -10.27
C ASN A 310 0.43 -11.61 -10.28
N ASN A 311 0.23 -12.39 -9.21
CA ASN A 311 -0.92 -13.28 -9.06
C ASN A 311 -2.24 -12.49 -8.98
N PHE A 312 -2.23 -11.33 -8.35
CA PHE A 312 -3.40 -10.46 -8.33
C PHE A 312 -3.61 -9.89 -9.73
N LEU A 313 -2.57 -9.30 -10.32
CA LEU A 313 -2.65 -8.70 -11.65
C LEU A 313 -3.18 -9.67 -12.71
N ASP A 314 -2.74 -10.93 -12.70
CA ASP A 314 -3.28 -11.99 -13.57
C ASP A 314 -4.77 -12.23 -13.34
N TYR A 315 -5.17 -12.36 -12.07
CA TYR A 315 -6.56 -12.58 -11.74
C TYR A 315 -7.44 -11.43 -12.24
N TYR A 316 -6.99 -10.18 -12.13
CA TYR A 316 -7.75 -9.04 -12.61
C TYR A 316 -7.76 -8.89 -14.12
N LEU A 317 -6.65 -9.20 -14.79
CA LEU A 317 -6.56 -9.19 -16.25
C LEU A 317 -7.44 -10.27 -16.88
N LEU A 318 -7.56 -11.43 -16.23
CA LEU A 318 -8.31 -12.57 -16.75
C LEU A 318 -9.78 -12.57 -16.31
N PHE A 319 -10.06 -12.28 -15.04
CA PHE A 319 -11.40 -12.47 -14.46
C PHE A 319 -12.06 -11.15 -14.01
N GLY A 320 -11.31 -10.04 -13.97
CA GLY A 320 -11.81 -8.75 -13.50
C GLY A 320 -12.53 -7.95 -14.59
N GLN A 321 -13.78 -7.55 -14.35
CA GLN A 321 -14.42 -6.46 -15.13
C GLN A 321 -13.74 -5.09 -14.92
N ILE A 322 -12.79 -5.03 -13.99
CA ILE A 322 -12.14 -3.83 -13.50
C ILE A 322 -11.40 -3.09 -14.60
N PHE A 323 -10.76 -3.77 -15.56
CA PHE A 323 -10.10 -3.10 -16.69
C PHE A 323 -11.09 -2.41 -17.65
N THR A 324 -12.28 -2.96 -17.83
CA THR A 324 -13.39 -2.28 -18.53
C THR A 324 -13.95 -1.09 -17.76
N LYS A 325 -13.92 -1.11 -16.42
CA LYS A 325 -14.37 0.03 -15.57
C LYS A 325 -13.28 1.09 -15.38
N LEU A 326 -12.04 0.68 -15.49
CA LEU A 326 -10.82 1.47 -15.36
C LEU A 326 -10.77 2.61 -16.37
N ASP A 327 -11.36 2.44 -17.56
CA ASP A 327 -11.56 3.50 -18.56
C ASP A 327 -12.20 4.77 -17.95
N LYS A 328 -13.10 4.62 -16.97
CA LYS A 328 -13.70 5.76 -16.24
C LYS A 328 -12.74 6.48 -15.29
N PHE A 329 -11.70 5.79 -14.81
CA PHE A 329 -10.70 6.32 -13.88
C PHE A 329 -9.45 6.81 -14.60
N TYR A 330 -9.00 6.13 -15.65
CA TYR A 330 -7.89 6.53 -16.52
C TYR A 330 -8.06 7.95 -17.06
N ASN A 331 -9.29 8.31 -17.45
CA ASN A 331 -9.61 9.64 -17.95
C ASN A 331 -9.61 10.75 -16.88
N LYS A 332 -9.53 10.40 -15.58
CA LYS A 332 -9.66 11.37 -14.47
C LYS A 332 -8.41 11.56 -13.62
N THR A 333 -7.48 10.62 -13.59
CA THR A 333 -6.58 10.47 -12.43
C THR A 333 -5.11 10.30 -12.74
N GLU A 334 -4.64 10.76 -13.92
CA GLU A 334 -3.20 10.80 -14.26
C GLU A 334 -2.42 9.60 -13.73
N ILE A 335 -2.82 8.40 -14.14
CA ILE A 335 -2.17 7.18 -13.69
C ILE A 335 -0.66 7.26 -14.03
N GLU A 336 0.17 6.99 -13.03
CA GLU A 336 1.64 6.94 -13.14
C GLU A 336 2.06 5.98 -14.26
N GLY A 337 3.05 6.35 -15.08
CA GLY A 337 3.51 5.53 -16.20
C GLY A 337 3.88 4.10 -15.81
N ASP A 338 4.51 3.94 -14.65
CA ASP A 338 4.96 2.67 -14.08
C ASP A 338 3.84 1.64 -13.89
N ILE A 339 2.63 2.12 -13.57
CA ILE A 339 1.44 1.28 -13.40
C ILE A 339 1.08 0.63 -14.74
N LEU A 340 1.06 1.44 -15.79
CA LEU A 340 0.71 0.96 -17.11
C LEU A 340 1.80 0.04 -17.65
N GLU A 341 3.08 0.40 -17.52
CA GLU A 341 4.19 -0.44 -17.96
C GLU A 341 4.08 -1.85 -17.38
N ARG A 342 3.74 -1.96 -16.09
CA ARG A 342 3.56 -3.25 -15.43
C ARG A 342 2.36 -4.03 -15.96
N VAL A 343 1.26 -3.36 -16.29
CA VAL A 343 0.08 -4.00 -16.92
C VAL A 343 0.45 -4.54 -18.29
N LEU A 344 1.15 -3.75 -19.10
CA LEU A 344 1.59 -4.12 -20.44
C LEU A 344 2.60 -5.26 -20.39
N GLU A 345 3.55 -5.23 -19.46
CA GLU A 345 4.49 -6.33 -19.19
C GLU A 345 3.74 -7.62 -18.90
N ARG A 346 2.71 -7.54 -18.06
CA ARG A 346 1.93 -8.72 -17.69
C ARG A 346 1.09 -9.27 -18.83
N ILE A 347 0.44 -8.40 -19.61
CA ILE A 347 -0.25 -8.79 -20.84
C ILE A 347 0.71 -9.49 -21.81
N SER A 348 1.91 -8.93 -21.98
CA SER A 348 2.94 -9.48 -22.85
C SER A 348 3.35 -10.90 -22.42
N ASN A 349 3.54 -11.12 -21.11
CA ASN A 349 3.83 -12.43 -20.52
C ASN A 349 2.67 -13.44 -20.70
N ILE A 350 1.42 -12.99 -20.54
CA ILE A 350 0.23 -13.82 -20.79
C ILE A 350 0.19 -14.30 -22.24
N LEU A 351 0.46 -13.41 -23.20
CA LEU A 351 0.48 -13.75 -24.62
C LEU A 351 1.58 -14.75 -24.99
N ASP A 352 2.75 -14.67 -24.35
CA ASP A 352 3.82 -15.64 -24.58
C ASP A 352 3.47 -17.03 -24.03
N GLU A 353 2.89 -17.11 -22.82
CA GLU A 353 2.41 -18.38 -22.27
C GLU A 353 1.31 -19.03 -23.14
N LEU A 354 0.48 -18.22 -23.79
CA LEU A 354 -0.56 -18.71 -24.69
C LEU A 354 0.00 -19.43 -25.93
N LYS A 355 1.22 -19.14 -26.37
CA LYS A 355 1.85 -19.84 -27.51
C LYS A 355 2.06 -21.33 -27.20
N GLY A 356 2.30 -21.68 -25.93
CA GLY A 356 2.54 -23.06 -25.50
C GLY A 356 1.29 -23.92 -25.23
N ILE A 357 0.10 -23.32 -25.27
CA ILE A 357 -1.17 -24.01 -25.01
C ILE A 357 -1.72 -24.56 -26.35
N SER A 358 -2.49 -25.64 -26.39
CA SER A 358 -3.09 -26.14 -27.64
C SER A 358 -4.19 -25.19 -28.17
N PRO A 359 -4.39 -25.06 -29.49
CA PRO A 359 -5.45 -24.20 -30.06
C PRO A 359 -6.82 -24.60 -29.49
N SER A 360 -7.58 -23.61 -29.01
CA SER A 360 -8.94 -23.81 -28.53
C SER A 360 -9.78 -22.57 -28.83
N LYS A 361 -11.11 -22.72 -28.98
CA LYS A 361 -12.04 -21.59 -29.07
C LYS A 361 -11.89 -20.61 -27.90
N THR A 362 -11.40 -21.07 -26.75
CA THR A 362 -11.23 -20.21 -25.58
C THR A 362 -10.00 -19.31 -25.67
N LYS A 363 -8.97 -19.68 -26.47
CA LYS A 363 -7.85 -18.76 -26.76
C LYS A 363 -8.32 -17.53 -27.53
N ASP A 364 -9.20 -17.73 -28.51
CA ASP A 364 -9.83 -16.63 -29.26
C ASP A 364 -10.57 -15.66 -28.33
N LYS A 365 -11.34 -16.19 -27.37
CA LYS A 365 -12.03 -15.37 -26.34
C LYS A 365 -11.04 -14.56 -25.48
N LEU A 366 -9.92 -15.16 -25.06
CA LEU A 366 -8.91 -14.48 -24.26
C LEU A 366 -8.18 -13.39 -25.06
N VAL A 367 -7.74 -13.70 -26.27
CA VAL A 367 -7.08 -12.71 -27.14
C VAL A 367 -8.04 -11.57 -27.46
N SER A 368 -9.32 -11.86 -27.72
CA SER A 368 -10.37 -10.85 -27.89
C SER A 368 -10.53 -9.97 -26.64
N HIS A 369 -10.51 -10.57 -25.44
CA HIS A 369 -10.59 -9.82 -24.19
C HIS A 369 -9.40 -8.86 -24.00
N ILE A 370 -8.17 -9.35 -24.19
CA ILE A 370 -6.95 -8.54 -24.08
C ILE A 370 -6.96 -7.45 -25.16
N PHE A 371 -7.36 -7.77 -26.39
CA PHE A 371 -7.45 -6.80 -27.47
C PHE A 371 -8.44 -5.68 -27.15
N ARG A 372 -9.57 -5.99 -26.50
CA ARG A 372 -10.52 -4.97 -26.03
C ARG A 372 -9.92 -4.07 -24.94
N ILE A 373 -9.08 -4.60 -24.04
CA ILE A 373 -8.34 -3.79 -23.06
C ILE A 373 -7.42 -2.81 -23.80
N VAL A 374 -6.65 -3.29 -24.78
CA VAL A 374 -5.75 -2.47 -25.62
C VAL A 374 -6.52 -1.36 -26.36
N GLN A 375 -7.65 -1.69 -26.99
CA GLN A 375 -8.51 -0.71 -27.68
C GLN A 375 -9.06 0.35 -26.73
N ASN A 376 -9.42 -0.02 -25.50
CA ASN A 376 -9.90 0.95 -24.51
C ASN A 376 -8.77 1.88 -24.05
N LEU A 377 -7.55 1.35 -23.86
CA LEU A 377 -6.38 2.16 -23.52
C LEU A 377 -6.05 3.18 -24.63
N GLU A 378 -6.24 2.82 -25.90
CA GLU A 378 -6.05 3.75 -27.04
C GLU A 378 -6.99 4.96 -26.99
N ARG A 379 -8.19 4.81 -26.43
CA ARG A 379 -9.18 5.90 -26.33
C ARG A 379 -8.86 6.91 -25.23
N THR A 380 -7.87 6.61 -24.39
CA THR A 380 -7.45 7.53 -23.35
C THR A 380 -6.64 8.69 -23.97
N PRO A 381 -6.84 9.94 -23.51
CA PRO A 381 -6.32 11.14 -24.17
C PRO A 381 -4.80 11.32 -24.12
N ARG A 382 -4.04 10.36 -23.59
CA ARG A 382 -2.56 10.45 -23.52
C ARG A 382 -1.94 9.62 -24.64
N PHE A 383 -1.33 10.34 -25.58
CA PHE A 383 -0.68 9.81 -26.79
C PHE A 383 0.50 8.86 -26.48
N ASP A 384 1.16 9.02 -25.33
CA ASP A 384 2.32 8.22 -24.89
C ASP A 384 1.98 6.74 -24.63
N PHE A 385 0.70 6.45 -24.34
CA PHE A 385 0.26 5.09 -24.01
C PHE A 385 0.21 4.15 -25.21
N VAL A 386 -0.22 4.65 -26.38
CA VAL A 386 -0.25 3.86 -27.60
C VAL A 386 1.17 3.62 -28.09
N ALA A 387 2.06 4.60 -27.93
CA ALA A 387 3.49 4.44 -28.19
C ALA A 387 4.09 3.35 -27.27
N LEU A 388 3.83 3.37 -25.96
CA LEU A 388 4.29 2.34 -25.01
C LEU A 388 3.83 0.94 -25.39
N MET A 389 2.55 0.73 -25.70
CA MET A 389 2.02 -0.59 -26.12
C MET A 389 2.68 -1.16 -27.37
N LEU A 390 3.15 -0.27 -28.25
CA LEU A 390 3.77 -0.57 -29.54
C LEU A 390 5.29 -0.53 -29.51
N THR A 391 5.90 -0.07 -28.41
CA THR A 391 7.36 -0.09 -28.30
C THR A 391 7.88 -1.52 -28.40
N LYS A 392 9.10 -1.64 -28.92
CA LYS A 392 9.87 -2.89 -29.03
C LYS A 392 9.94 -3.71 -27.74
N ASN A 393 9.69 -3.09 -26.59
CA ASN A 393 9.79 -3.75 -25.29
C ASN A 393 8.61 -4.69 -25.02
N PHE A 394 7.39 -4.38 -25.49
CA PHE A 394 6.21 -5.19 -25.17
C PHE A 394 5.68 -5.99 -26.35
N GLN A 395 5.74 -5.46 -27.58
CA GLN A 395 5.32 -6.13 -28.83
C GLN A 395 3.93 -6.77 -28.76
N ILE A 396 2.98 -6.15 -28.06
CA ILE A 396 1.69 -6.79 -27.73
C ILE A 396 0.91 -7.17 -28.99
N LEU A 397 0.79 -6.24 -29.95
CA LEU A 397 0.07 -6.51 -31.21
C LEU A 397 0.76 -7.60 -32.04
N ASP A 398 2.09 -7.57 -32.14
CA ASP A 398 2.85 -8.60 -32.86
C ASP A 398 2.68 -9.98 -32.22
N LYS A 399 2.71 -10.05 -30.89
CA LYS A 399 2.46 -11.29 -30.15
C LYS A 399 1.04 -11.80 -30.40
N MET A 400 0.03 -10.93 -30.50
CA MET A 400 -1.33 -11.33 -30.87
C MET A 400 -1.42 -11.81 -32.33
N VAL A 401 -0.77 -11.13 -33.27
CA VAL A 401 -0.71 -11.54 -34.69
C VAL A 401 -0.02 -12.89 -34.86
N GLN A 402 1.01 -13.18 -34.06
CA GLN A 402 1.68 -14.48 -34.01
C GLN A 402 0.76 -15.62 -33.54
N LEU A 403 -0.35 -15.31 -32.85
CA LEU A 403 -1.37 -16.27 -32.45
C LEU A 403 -2.42 -16.54 -33.54
N ARG A 404 -2.16 -16.19 -34.81
CA ARG A 404 -3.08 -16.36 -35.95
C ARG A 404 -3.77 -17.72 -36.01
N GLU A 405 -3.04 -18.80 -35.75
CA GLU A 405 -3.60 -20.17 -35.81
C GLU A 405 -4.58 -20.49 -34.68
N CYS A 406 -4.62 -19.64 -33.65
CA CYS A 406 -5.41 -19.83 -32.43
C CYS A 406 -6.60 -18.87 -32.32
N ILE A 407 -6.75 -17.93 -33.24
CA ILE A 407 -7.80 -16.91 -33.22
C ILE A 407 -8.64 -16.96 -34.50
N SER A 408 -9.86 -16.46 -34.43
CA SER A 408 -10.77 -16.35 -35.57
C SER A 408 -10.19 -15.41 -36.63
N GLU A 409 -10.46 -15.70 -37.90
CA GLU A 409 -10.01 -14.84 -39.00
C GLU A 409 -10.56 -13.42 -38.85
N GLN A 410 -11.78 -13.26 -38.32
CA GLN A 410 -12.35 -11.94 -38.03
C GLN A 410 -11.49 -11.16 -37.01
N LEU A 411 -11.19 -11.75 -35.85
CA LEU A 411 -10.39 -11.10 -34.82
C LEU A 411 -8.97 -10.77 -35.33
N PHE A 412 -8.38 -11.68 -36.11
CA PHE A 412 -7.08 -11.45 -36.74
C PHE A 412 -7.09 -10.21 -37.66
N GLN A 413 -8.12 -10.07 -38.49
CA GLN A 413 -8.26 -8.90 -39.37
C GLN A 413 -8.48 -7.61 -38.57
N GLU A 414 -9.25 -7.65 -37.48
CA GLU A 414 -9.44 -6.50 -36.58
C GLU A 414 -8.12 -6.05 -35.93
N ILE A 415 -7.31 -7.00 -35.46
CA ILE A 415 -5.99 -6.71 -34.87
C ILE A 415 -5.04 -6.10 -35.91
N LYS A 416 -5.00 -6.66 -37.13
CA LYS A 416 -4.18 -6.12 -38.22
C LYS A 416 -4.60 -4.71 -38.63
N TYR A 417 -5.89 -4.48 -38.83
CA TYR A 417 -6.41 -3.17 -39.17
C TYR A 417 -6.07 -2.14 -38.08
N PHE A 418 -6.18 -2.53 -36.81
CA PHE A 418 -5.77 -1.69 -35.69
C PHE A 418 -4.26 -1.39 -35.73
N GLN A 419 -3.42 -2.41 -35.96
CA GLN A 419 -1.97 -2.27 -36.09
C GLN A 419 -1.59 -1.29 -37.22
N GLU A 420 -2.17 -1.47 -38.41
CA GLU A 420 -1.95 -0.60 -39.58
C GLU A 420 -2.39 0.85 -39.31
N THR A 421 -3.51 1.02 -38.60
CA THR A 421 -4.00 2.34 -38.18
C THR A 421 -2.98 3.04 -37.28
N GLN A 422 -2.36 2.33 -36.34
CA GLN A 422 -1.34 2.93 -35.47
C GLN A 422 -0.04 3.27 -36.22
N VAL A 423 0.39 2.43 -37.17
CA VAL A 423 1.53 2.75 -38.05
C VAL A 423 1.25 4.03 -38.85
N SER A 424 0.03 4.19 -39.37
CA SER A 424 -0.37 5.38 -40.13
C SER A 424 -0.35 6.67 -39.29
N LYS A 425 -0.49 6.56 -37.97
CA LYS A 425 -0.36 7.68 -37.01
C LYS A 425 1.11 8.02 -36.69
N GLY A 426 2.08 7.35 -37.33
CA GLY A 426 3.51 7.59 -37.15
C GLY A 426 4.13 6.82 -35.99
N ILE A 427 3.42 5.86 -35.40
CA ILE A 427 3.96 5.03 -34.32
C ILE A 427 4.77 3.89 -34.94
N GLN A 428 6.06 3.81 -34.61
CA GLN A 428 6.90 2.70 -35.02
C GLN A 428 6.53 1.45 -34.21
N ILE A 429 6.09 0.40 -34.89
CA ILE A 429 5.79 -0.93 -34.33
C ILE A 429 7.01 -1.84 -34.53
#